data_AF-A0A919L3H2-F1
#
_entry.id   AF-A0A919L3H2-F1
#
_cell.length_a   1.000
_cell.length_b   1.000
_cell.length_c   1.000
_cell.angle_alpha   90.00
_cell.angle_beta   90.00
_cell.angle_gamma   90.00
#
_symmetry.space_group_name_H-M   'P 1'
#
loop_
_entity.id
_entity.type
_entity.pdbx_description
1 polymer ?
#
loop_
_entity_poly.entity_id
_entity_poly.type
_entity_poly.pdbx_seq_one_letter_code
_entity_poly.pdbx_strand_id
1 'polypeptide(L)'
;MSVRDDLAVVQRCIDDLCRTVGRLEQEVGDGLDVRRVRTDADHLRESIGLLRASAAEPGAAHRPEPVVVSDAPYDSSLWTNPDEANERDGLDDEGLGARDRHAP
;
A
#
# COMPACT_ATOMS: atom_id res chain seq x y z
N MET A 1 7.64 -8.13 -30.46
CA MET A 1 7.70 -9.02 -29.29
C MET A 1 6.38 -8.87 -28.54
N SER A 2 5.89 -9.94 -27.89
CA SER A 2 4.65 -9.88 -27.11
C SER A 2 4.93 -9.33 -25.71
N VAL A 3 3.95 -8.67 -25.07
CA VAL A 3 4.04 -8.22 -23.67
C VAL A 3 4.41 -9.38 -22.73
N ARG A 4 3.94 -10.60 -23.02
CA ARG A 4 4.33 -11.79 -22.24
C ARG A 4 5.80 -12.16 -22.40
N ASP A 5 6.38 -11.96 -23.59
CA ASP A 5 7.79 -12.21 -23.86
C ASP A 5 8.64 -11.16 -23.13
N ASP A 6 8.24 -9.89 -23.21
CA ASP A 6 8.93 -8.79 -22.54
C ASP A 6 8.92 -9.00 -21.01
N LEU A 7 7.80 -9.41 -20.44
CA LEU A 7 7.70 -9.76 -19.02
C LEU A 7 8.56 -10.97 -18.64
N ALA A 8 8.73 -11.95 -19.54
CA ALA A 8 9.64 -13.06 -19.31
C ALA A 8 11.11 -12.63 -19.32
N VAL A 9 11.48 -11.69 -20.21
CA VAL A 9 12.81 -11.09 -20.24
C VAL A 9 13.06 -10.30 -18.96
N VAL A 10 12.12 -9.44 -18.54
CA VAL A 10 12.23 -8.67 -17.29
C VAL A 10 12.39 -9.60 -16.08
N GLN A 11 11.63 -10.70 -16.01
CA GLN A 11 11.77 -11.67 -14.91
C GLN A 11 13.18 -12.26 -14.86
N ARG A 12 13.76 -12.60 -16.01
CA ARG A 12 15.11 -13.14 -16.04
C ARG A 12 16.14 -12.10 -15.59
N CYS A 13 15.99 -10.85 -16.04
CA CYS A 13 16.86 -9.76 -15.62
C CYS A 13 16.78 -9.50 -14.10
N ILE A 14 15.59 -9.55 -13.49
CA ILE A 14 15.48 -9.38 -12.04
C ILE A 14 16.07 -10.56 -11.27
N ASP A 15 15.93 -11.80 -11.79
CA ASP A 15 16.57 -12.98 -11.21
C ASP A 15 18.11 -12.90 -11.27
N ASP A 16 18.65 -12.33 -12.35
CA ASP A 16 20.08 -12.03 -12.48
C ASP A 16 20.52 -10.90 -11.53
N LEU A 17 19.70 -9.86 -11.35
CA LEU A 17 19.95 -8.78 -10.40
C LEU A 17 20.02 -9.30 -8.97
N CYS A 18 19.02 -10.05 -8.50
CA CYS A 18 18.99 -10.62 -7.15
C CYS A 18 20.24 -11.48 -6.88
N ARG A 19 20.66 -12.29 -7.86
CA ARG A 19 21.90 -13.09 -7.75
C ARG A 19 23.15 -12.23 -7.66
N THR A 20 23.21 -11.15 -8.44
CA THR A 20 24.36 -10.23 -8.44
C THR A 20 24.45 -9.45 -7.13
N VAL A 21 23.31 -8.98 -6.60
CA VAL A 21 23.24 -8.32 -5.30
C VAL A 21 23.63 -9.25 -4.17
N GLY A 22 23.19 -10.52 -4.19
CA GLY A 22 23.60 -11.50 -3.18
C GLY A 22 25.10 -11.84 -3.21
N ARG A 23 25.74 -11.77 -4.38
CA ARG A 23 27.21 -11.85 -4.49
C ARG A 23 27.89 -10.60 -3.96
N LEU A 24 27.36 -9.43 -4.30
CA LEU A 24 27.87 -8.15 -3.80
C LEU A 24 27.80 -8.07 -2.27
N GLU A 25 26.74 -8.59 -1.66
CA GLU A 25 26.59 -8.72 -0.20
C GLU A 25 27.70 -9.57 0.41
N GLN A 26 28.12 -10.66 -0.26
CA GLN A 26 29.23 -11.49 0.21
C GLN A 26 30.59 -10.78 0.12
N GLU A 27 30.77 -9.89 -0.86
CA GLU A 27 32.03 -9.17 -1.09
C GLU A 27 32.16 -7.90 -0.25
N VAL A 28 31.06 -7.15 -0.09
CA VAL A 28 31.03 -5.84 0.57
C VAL A 28 30.54 -5.92 2.02
N GLY A 29 29.89 -7.03 2.39
CA GLY A 29 29.32 -7.26 3.72
C GLY A 29 27.90 -6.70 3.88
N ASP A 30 27.32 -6.94 5.06
CA ASP A 30 25.91 -6.65 5.39
C ASP A 30 25.65 -5.17 5.77
N GLY A 31 26.16 -4.25 4.95
CA GLY A 31 25.94 -2.82 5.13
C GLY A 31 24.45 -2.42 4.98
N LEU A 32 24.06 -1.27 5.55
CA LEU A 32 22.69 -0.75 5.39
C LEU A 32 22.30 -0.59 3.91
N ASP A 33 23.21 -0.07 3.09
CA ASP A 33 22.96 0.14 1.67
C ASP A 33 22.75 -1.18 0.91
N VAL A 34 23.56 -2.19 1.22
CA VAL A 34 23.45 -3.53 0.62
C VAL A 34 22.12 -4.19 0.99
N ARG A 35 21.74 -4.14 2.28
CA ARG A 35 20.45 -4.65 2.74
C ARG A 35 19.28 -3.95 2.06
N ARG A 36 19.36 -2.63 1.89
CA ARG A 36 18.34 -1.87 1.19
C ARG A 36 18.21 -2.30 -0.26
N VAL A 37 19.33 -2.37 -0.99
CA VAL A 37 19.33 -2.80 -2.39
C VAL A 37 18.76 -4.22 -2.54
N ARG A 38 19.09 -5.13 -1.61
CA ARG A 38 18.53 -6.48 -1.61
C ARG A 38 17.02 -6.49 -1.39
N THR A 39 16.54 -5.78 -0.37
CA THR A 39 15.09 -5.65 -0.10
C THR A 39 14.36 -5.05 -1.30
N ASP A 40 14.91 -4.00 -1.91
CA ASP A 40 14.31 -3.36 -3.09
C ASP A 40 14.27 -4.30 -4.30
N ALA A 41 15.31 -5.12 -4.52
CA ALA A 41 15.34 -6.13 -5.57
C ALA A 41 14.30 -7.24 -5.34
N ASP A 42 14.14 -7.69 -4.10
CA ASP A 42 13.15 -8.70 -3.73
C ASP A 42 11.72 -8.16 -3.89
N HIS A 43 11.45 -6.92 -3.45
CA HIS A 43 10.17 -6.25 -3.68
C HIS A 43 9.87 -6.06 -5.17
N LEU A 44 10.88 -5.70 -5.97
CA LEU A 44 10.71 -5.55 -7.41
C LEU A 44 10.41 -6.90 -8.07
N ARG A 45 11.06 -7.98 -7.65
CA ARG A 45 10.77 -9.34 -8.11
C ARG A 45 9.31 -9.73 -7.83
N GLU A 46 8.82 -9.45 -6.63
CA GLU A 46 7.42 -9.69 -6.26
C GLU A 46 6.46 -8.86 -7.11
N SER A 47 6.73 -7.57 -7.26
CA SER A 47 5.92 -6.63 -8.05
C SER A 47 5.78 -7.07 -9.51
N ILE A 48 6.87 -7.58 -10.12
CA ILE A 48 6.83 -8.14 -11.48
C ILE A 48 6.04 -9.45 -11.53
N GLY A 49 6.10 -10.28 -10.49
CA GLY A 49 5.26 -11.47 -10.35
C GLY A 49 3.77 -11.12 -10.37
N LEU A 50 3.37 -10.10 -9.60
CA LEU A 50 2.00 -9.57 -9.57
C LEU A 50 1.58 -9.00 -10.93
N LEU A 51 2.46 -8.23 -11.58
CA LEU A 51 2.21 -7.68 -12.91
C LEU A 51 2.00 -8.78 -13.96
N ARG A 52 2.79 -9.86 -13.90
CA ARG A 52 2.63 -11.02 -14.79
C ARG A 52 1.31 -11.75 -14.54
N ALA A 53 0.91 -11.93 -13.29
CA ALA A 53 -0.39 -12.51 -12.96
C ALA A 53 -1.54 -11.67 -13.52
N SER A 54 -1.48 -10.34 -13.32
CA SER A 54 -2.46 -9.39 -13.87
C SER A 54 -2.52 -9.43 -15.40
N ALA A 55 -1.37 -9.53 -16.08
CA ALA A 55 -1.30 -9.65 -17.54
C ALA A 55 -1.70 -11.05 -18.08
N ALA A 56 -1.70 -12.07 -17.23
CA ALA A 56 -2.09 -13.43 -17.61
C ALA A 56 -3.61 -13.60 -17.68
N GLU A 57 -4.35 -12.89 -16.83
CA GLU A 57 -5.82 -12.84 -16.76
C GLU A 57 -6.39 -12.08 -17.97
N PRO A 58 -6.95 -12.77 -18.98
CA PRO A 58 -7.54 -12.11 -20.13
C PRO A 58 -8.94 -11.63 -19.75
N GLY A 59 -9.14 -10.32 -19.64
CA GLY A 59 -10.46 -9.72 -19.88
C GLY A 59 -11.46 -9.72 -18.73
N ALA A 60 -11.09 -10.08 -17.50
CA ALA A 60 -11.78 -9.49 -16.36
C ALA A 60 -11.23 -8.07 -16.20
N ALA A 61 -11.66 -7.15 -17.06
CA ALA A 61 -11.85 -5.81 -16.58
C ALA A 61 -12.74 -5.99 -15.34
N HIS A 62 -12.13 -5.96 -14.15
CA HIS A 62 -12.83 -5.81 -12.90
C HIS A 62 -13.46 -4.43 -13.03
N ARG A 63 -14.56 -4.35 -13.77
CA ARG A 63 -15.55 -3.32 -13.59
C ARG A 63 -16.11 -3.71 -12.24
N PRO A 64 -15.65 -3.09 -11.13
CA PRO A 64 -16.28 -3.36 -9.86
C PRO A 64 -17.78 -3.17 -10.10
N GLU A 65 -18.60 -4.13 -9.66
CA GLU A 65 -20.03 -3.92 -9.71
C GLU A 65 -20.30 -2.57 -9.05
N PRO A 66 -20.97 -1.63 -9.74
CA PRO A 66 -21.22 -0.33 -9.18
C PRO A 66 -22.05 -0.54 -7.91
N VAL A 67 -21.40 -0.29 -6.77
CA VAL A 67 -22.08 -0.33 -5.48
C VAL A 67 -23.02 0.86 -5.46
N VAL A 68 -24.33 0.58 -5.37
CA VAL A 68 -25.34 1.63 -5.22
C VAL A 68 -25.18 2.23 -3.83
N VAL A 69 -24.54 3.39 -3.75
CA VAL A 69 -24.52 4.20 -2.53
C VAL A 69 -25.90 4.81 -2.38
N SER A 70 -26.50 4.67 -1.20
CA SER A 70 -27.78 5.28 -0.91
C SER A 70 -27.62 6.80 -0.78
N ASP A 71 -28.46 7.56 -1.47
CA ASP A 71 -28.59 9.01 -1.27
C ASP A 71 -29.38 9.35 0.01
N ALA A 72 -29.76 8.34 0.81
CA ALA A 72 -30.39 8.58 2.09
C ALA A 72 -29.45 9.42 2.97
N PRO A 73 -29.95 10.49 3.61
CA PRO A 73 -29.13 11.24 4.56
C PRO A 73 -28.62 10.29 5.64
N TYR A 74 -27.35 10.45 6.02
CA TYR A 74 -26.80 9.71 7.16
C TYR A 74 -27.65 9.95 8.39
N ASP A 75 -27.82 8.91 9.21
CA ASP A 75 -28.48 9.03 10.50
C ASP A 75 -27.63 9.93 11.40
N SER A 76 -28.14 11.14 11.71
CA SER A 76 -27.45 12.12 12.52
C SER A 76 -27.26 11.66 13.97
N SER A 77 -28.02 10.67 14.44
CA SER A 77 -27.83 10.06 15.76
C SER A 77 -26.55 9.21 15.86
N LEU A 78 -25.95 8.82 14.73
CA LEU A 78 -24.63 8.19 14.71
C LEU A 78 -23.50 9.17 15.08
N TRP A 79 -23.77 10.47 15.05
CA TRP A 79 -22.83 11.56 15.31
C TRP A 79 -23.29 12.46 16.46
N THR A 80 -24.31 12.04 17.21
CA THR A 80 -24.81 12.75 18.40
C THR A 80 -24.78 11.77 19.56
N ASN A 81 -24.07 12.09 20.65
CA ASN A 81 -24.07 11.21 21.80
C ASN A 81 -25.50 11.10 22.36
N PRO A 82 -26.08 9.90 22.53
CA PRO A 82 -27.44 9.73 23.04
C PRO A 82 -27.62 10.27 24.47
N ASP A 83 -26.52 10.57 25.16
CA ASP A 83 -26.49 11.02 26.56
C ASP A 83 -26.39 12.57 26.73
N GLU A 84 -26.41 13.36 25.65
CA GLU A 84 -26.28 14.83 25.71
C GLU A 84 -27.58 15.62 25.92
N ALA A 85 -28.63 15.00 26.48
CA ALA A 85 -29.88 15.71 26.75
C ALA A 85 -29.80 16.71 27.92
N ASN A 86 -28.68 16.84 28.65
CA ASN A 86 -28.62 17.72 29.81
C ASN A 86 -27.25 18.34 30.18
N GLU A 87 -26.26 18.47 29.30
CA GLU A 87 -25.11 19.33 29.62
C GLU A 87 -24.74 20.22 28.42
N ARG A 88 -24.78 21.53 28.69
CA ARG A 88 -24.43 22.61 27.80
C ARG A 88 -22.90 22.65 27.71
N ASP A 89 -22.37 22.30 26.54
CA ASP A 89 -20.96 22.01 26.16
C ASP A 89 -20.68 20.51 26.00
N GLY A 90 -20.54 20.06 24.75
CA GLY A 90 -20.16 18.67 24.50
C GLY A 90 -20.04 18.22 23.05
N LEU A 91 -19.85 19.11 22.06
CA LEU A 91 -19.36 18.63 20.76
C LEU A 91 -17.93 18.13 21.00
N ASP A 92 -17.73 16.84 20.76
CA ASP A 92 -16.47 16.11 20.79
C ASP A 92 -15.37 16.88 20.04
N ASP A 93 -14.51 17.54 20.81
CA ASP A 93 -13.26 18.17 20.36
C ASP A 93 -12.21 17.09 20.01
N GLU A 94 -12.59 16.14 19.15
CA GLU A 94 -11.65 15.26 18.47
C GLU A 94 -10.93 16.04 17.37
N GLY A 95 -10.06 16.98 17.77
CA GLY A 95 -9.36 17.80 16.80
C GLY A 95 -8.37 18.81 17.34
N LEU A 96 -8.44 19.21 18.60
CA LEU A 96 -7.43 20.10 19.18
C LEU A 96 -6.49 19.27 20.06
N GLY A 97 -5.38 18.84 19.47
CA GLY A 97 -4.26 18.24 20.18
C GLY A 97 -4.04 18.96 21.52
N ALA A 98 -3.91 18.17 22.59
CA ALA A 98 -3.87 18.61 23.98
C ALA A 98 -3.22 20.00 24.13
N ARG A 99 -3.99 20.96 24.69
CA ARG A 99 -3.67 22.40 24.78
C ARG A 99 -2.30 22.74 25.38
N ASP A 100 -1.60 21.78 25.96
CA ASP A 100 -0.33 21.96 26.66
C ASP A 100 0.86 21.15 26.08
N ARG A 101 0.75 20.60 24.86
CA ARG A 101 1.90 19.94 24.20
C ARG A 101 2.49 20.83 23.11
N HIS A 102 3.31 21.79 23.51
CA HIS A 102 4.25 22.41 22.58
C HIS A 102 5.32 21.36 22.23
N ALA A 103 5.42 20.98 20.95
CA ALA A 103 6.57 20.21 20.48
C ALA A 103 7.86 21.02 20.73
N PRO A 104 8.96 20.35 21.13
CA PRO A 104 10.22 21.02 21.48
C PRO A 104 10.87 21.76 20.29
#